data_AF-A0A535SF54-F1
#
_entry.id   AF-A0A535SF54-F1
#
_cell.length_a   1.000
_cell.length_b   1.000
_cell.length_c   1.000
_cell.angle_alpha   90.00
_cell.angle_beta   90.00
_cell.angle_gamma   90.00
#
_symmetry.space_group_name_H-M   'P 1'
#
loop_
_entity.id
_entity.type
_entity.pdbx_description
1 polymer ?
#
loop_
_entity_poly.entity_id
_entity_poly.type
_entity_poly.pdbx_seq_one_letter_code
_entity_poly.pdbx_strand_id
1 'polypeptide(L)'
;MRSRKQPAPARATRPRCAACGAALRPTHRFCPNCGAPVGAPAAPARAASGGSSGPALQVSPQVELREERRLVSVLFADLSGSTPLAERLDPEDLRRILAAF
;
A
#
# COMPACT_ATOMS: atom_id res chain seq x y z
N MET A 1 -33.49 -33.37 -45.35
CA MET A 1 -33.21 -32.06 -44.70
C MET A 1 -33.47 -32.19 -43.20
N ARG A 2 -32.49 -32.63 -42.40
CA ARG A 2 -32.61 -32.68 -40.93
C ARG A 2 -31.77 -31.54 -40.36
N SER A 3 -32.41 -30.44 -40.00
CA SER A 3 -31.76 -29.29 -39.35
C SER A 3 -31.17 -29.72 -38.00
N ARG A 4 -29.85 -29.66 -37.87
CA ARG A 4 -29.18 -29.80 -36.57
C ARG A 4 -29.47 -28.55 -35.74
N LYS A 5 -30.29 -28.71 -34.70
CA LYS A 5 -30.57 -27.68 -33.69
C LYS A 5 -29.28 -27.47 -32.87
N GLN A 6 -28.68 -26.28 -32.93
CA GLN A 6 -27.50 -25.94 -32.13
C GLN A 6 -27.88 -25.91 -30.63
N PRO A 7 -27.06 -26.45 -29.72
CA PRO A 7 -27.28 -26.27 -28.29
C PRO A 7 -26.94 -24.83 -27.87
N ALA A 8 -27.76 -24.25 -26.99
CA ALA A 8 -27.58 -22.91 -26.45
C ALA A 8 -26.24 -22.78 -25.68
N PRO A 9 -25.57 -21.61 -25.72
CA PRO A 9 -24.31 -21.44 -25.01
C PRO A 9 -24.52 -21.57 -23.49
N ALA A 10 -23.74 -22.46 -22.87
CA ALA A 10 -23.74 -22.65 -21.42
C ALA A 10 -23.44 -21.31 -20.73
N ARG A 11 -24.35 -20.89 -19.85
CA ARG A 11 -24.30 -19.62 -19.13
C ARG A 11 -23.05 -19.61 -18.24
N ALA A 12 -22.04 -18.81 -18.61
CA ALA A 12 -20.81 -18.70 -17.82
C ALA A 12 -21.14 -18.15 -16.41
N THR A 13 -20.99 -18.99 -15.39
CA THR A 13 -21.24 -18.61 -13.99
C THR A 13 -20.19 -17.59 -13.57
N ARG A 14 -20.61 -16.36 -13.23
CA ARG A 14 -19.69 -15.34 -12.70
C ARG A 14 -19.15 -15.83 -11.34
N PRO A 15 -17.82 -15.85 -11.14
CA PRO A 15 -17.25 -16.21 -9.84
C PRO A 15 -17.74 -15.22 -8.77
N ARG A 16 -17.89 -15.68 -7.53
CA ARG A 16 -18.25 -14.85 -6.38
C ARG A 16 -17.13 -14.85 -5.35
N CYS A 17 -16.99 -13.76 -4.61
CA CYS A 17 -16.02 -13.65 -3.52
C CYS A 17 -16.38 -14.61 -2.38
N ALA A 18 -15.42 -15.42 -1.93
CA ALA A 18 -15.63 -16.34 -0.80
C ALA A 18 -15.80 -15.61 0.55
N ALA A 19 -15.30 -14.38 0.68
CA ALA A 19 -15.39 -13.61 1.93
C ALA A 19 -16.70 -12.81 2.09
N CYS A 20 -17.24 -12.24 1.00
CA CYS A 20 -18.42 -11.37 1.07
C CYS A 20 -19.53 -11.66 0.05
N GLY A 21 -19.36 -12.65 -0.84
CA GLY A 21 -20.38 -13.05 -1.81
C GLY A 21 -20.53 -12.15 -3.06
N ALA A 22 -19.81 -11.02 -3.13
CA ALA A 22 -19.88 -10.11 -4.27
C ALA A 22 -19.45 -10.78 -5.59
N ALA A 23 -20.09 -10.42 -6.71
CA ALA A 23 -19.78 -10.95 -8.03
C ALA A 23 -18.41 -10.44 -8.54
N LEU A 24 -17.53 -11.36 -8.90
CA LEU A 24 -16.20 -11.09 -9.41
C LEU A 24 -16.18 -11.11 -10.95
N ARG A 25 -15.24 -10.36 -11.53
CA ARG A 25 -14.85 -10.53 -12.93
C ARG A 25 -13.60 -11.41 -12.97
N PRO A 26 -13.36 -12.16 -14.05
CA PRO A 26 -12.18 -13.03 -14.17
C PRO A 26 -10.84 -12.29 -14.02
N THR A 27 -10.78 -10.98 -14.31
CA THR A 27 -9.58 -10.15 -14.20
C THR A 27 -9.32 -9.59 -12.81
N HIS A 28 -10.26 -9.73 -11.87
CA HIS A 28 -10.06 -9.23 -10.51
C HIS A 28 -8.99 -10.06 -9.80
N ARG A 29 -7.97 -9.40 -9.24
CA ARG A 29 -6.99 -10.00 -8.31
C ARG A 29 -7.41 -9.85 -6.84
N PHE A 30 -8.25 -8.85 -6.56
CA PHE A 30 -8.88 -8.58 -5.26
C PHE A 30 -10.38 -8.32 -5.44
N CYS A 31 -11.18 -8.57 -4.41
CA CYS A 31 -12.61 -8.25 -4.42
C CYS A 31 -12.81 -6.72 -4.39
N PRO A 32 -13.58 -6.13 -5.32
CA PRO A 32 -13.82 -4.69 -5.33
C PRO A 32 -14.73 -4.21 -4.19
N ASN A 33 -15.40 -5.12 -3.47
CA ASN A 33 -16.29 -4.78 -2.38
C ASN A 33 -15.61 -4.87 -1.00
N CYS A 34 -14.79 -5.90 -0.77
CA CYS A 34 -14.19 -6.15 0.54
C CYS A 34 -12.65 -6.26 0.56
N GLY A 35 -11.98 -6.15 -0.60
CA GLY A 35 -10.52 -6.21 -0.70
C GLY A 35 -9.88 -7.60 -0.58
N ALA A 36 -10.66 -8.66 -0.31
CA ALA A 36 -10.09 -10.01 -0.19
C ALA A 36 -9.39 -10.48 -1.49
N PRO A 37 -8.21 -11.11 -1.43
CA PRO A 37 -7.53 -11.63 -2.62
C PRO A 37 -8.37 -12.75 -3.25
N VAL A 38 -8.42 -12.80 -4.57
CA VAL A 38 -9.18 -13.79 -5.34
C VAL A 38 -8.24 -14.49 -6.32
N GLY A 39 -8.26 -15.83 -6.36
CA GLY A 39 -7.48 -16.61 -7.34
C GLY A 39 -6.12 -17.17 -6.88
N ALA A 40 -5.80 -17.12 -5.59
CA ALA A 40 -4.75 -17.96 -5.00
C ALA A 40 -5.37 -18.81 -3.87
N PRO A 41 -4.98 -20.08 -3.69
CA PRO A 41 -5.38 -20.82 -2.50
C PRO A 41 -4.90 -20.01 -1.30
N ALA A 42 -5.84 -19.65 -0.42
CA ALA A 42 -5.53 -19.00 0.83
C ALA A 42 -4.57 -19.90 1.59
N ALA A 43 -3.28 -19.52 1.64
CA ALA A 43 -2.42 -19.98 2.72
C ALA A 43 -3.14 -19.61 4.03
N PRO A 44 -3.18 -20.49 5.03
CA PRO A 44 -4.01 -20.29 6.20
C PRO A 44 -3.67 -18.93 6.82
N ALA A 45 -4.68 -18.07 6.86
CA ALA A 45 -4.59 -16.74 7.43
C ALA A 45 -4.24 -16.88 8.91
N ARG A 46 -2.97 -16.70 9.26
CA ARG A 46 -2.63 -16.27 10.61
C ARG A 46 -3.11 -14.82 10.71
N ALA A 47 -4.10 -14.64 11.59
CA ALA A 47 -4.66 -13.34 11.92
C ALA A 47 -3.54 -12.32 12.14
N ALA A 48 -3.48 -11.31 11.28
CA ALA A 48 -2.74 -10.09 11.53
C ALA A 48 -3.70 -8.95 11.22
N SER A 49 -4.17 -8.34 12.30
CA SER A 49 -4.90 -7.08 12.35
C SER A 49 -4.23 -5.99 11.52
N GLY A 50 -5.06 -5.26 10.77
CA GLY A 50 -4.88 -3.90 10.26
C GLY A 50 -3.46 -3.40 10.01
N GLY A 51 -3.06 -3.32 8.74
CA GLY A 51 -1.87 -2.58 8.31
C GLY A 51 -2.08 -1.96 6.93
N SER A 52 -1.99 -0.64 6.87
CA SER A 52 -2.06 0.20 5.67
C SER A 52 -1.23 -0.37 4.51
N SER A 53 -1.84 -0.49 3.33
CA SER A 53 -1.17 -0.80 2.07
C SER A 53 -0.45 0.44 1.53
N GLY A 54 0.57 0.91 2.25
CA GLY A 54 1.65 1.71 1.66
C GLY A 54 2.71 0.78 1.06
N PRO A 55 3.66 1.28 0.25
CA PRO A 55 4.90 0.56 0.03
C PRO A 55 5.59 0.44 1.39
N ALA A 56 5.36 -0.67 2.09
CA ALA A 56 6.15 -1.01 3.25
C ALA A 56 7.60 -1.07 2.75
N LEU A 57 8.43 -0.13 3.17
CA LEU A 57 9.87 -0.35 3.17
C LEU A 57 10.07 -1.63 3.98
N GLN A 58 10.20 -2.75 3.29
CA GLN A 58 10.64 -4.00 3.87
C GLN A 58 12.09 -3.77 4.26
N VAL A 59 12.31 -3.25 5.45
CA VAL A 59 13.65 -3.25 6.05
C VAL A 59 13.93 -4.71 6.33
N SER A 60 14.75 -5.32 5.47
CA SER A 60 15.25 -6.67 5.70
C SER A 60 15.84 -6.73 7.11
N PRO A 61 15.42 -7.65 7.99
CA PRO A 61 15.88 -7.73 9.38
C PRO A 61 17.37 -8.13 9.53
N GLN A 62 18.15 -8.04 8.45
CA GLN A 62 19.49 -8.58 8.30
C GLN A 62 20.58 -7.50 8.26
N VAL A 63 20.23 -6.23 8.44
CA VAL A 63 21.24 -5.20 8.67
C VAL A 63 21.60 -5.24 10.16
N GLU A 64 22.67 -5.95 10.50
CA GLU A 64 23.33 -5.79 11.80
C GLU A 64 23.82 -4.34 11.91
N LEU A 65 23.04 -3.50 12.61
CA LEU A 65 23.45 -2.15 12.95
C LEU A 65 24.66 -2.24 13.89
N ARG A 66 25.85 -1.93 13.36
CA ARG A 66 27.07 -1.89 14.16
C ARG A 66 27.11 -0.60 14.96
N GLU A 67 27.04 -0.72 16.27
CA GLU A 67 27.24 0.39 17.18
C GLU A 67 28.74 0.64 17.41
N GLU A 68 29.19 1.89 17.35
CA GLU A 68 30.59 2.26 17.60
C GLU A 68 30.72 3.59 18.35
N ARG A 69 31.81 3.76 19.12
CA ARG A 69 32.14 5.00 19.83
C ARG A 69 33.38 5.62 19.17
N ARG A 70 33.23 6.81 18.58
CA ARG A 70 34.31 7.56 17.92
C ARG A 70 34.37 9.01 18.44
N LEU A 71 35.57 9.59 18.49
CA LEU A 71 35.74 11.02 18.74
C LEU A 71 35.41 11.79 17.46
N VAL A 72 34.39 12.65 17.51
CA VAL A 72 33.90 13.43 16.36
C VAL A 72 33.67 14.88 16.76
N SER A 73 33.79 15.80 15.79
CA SER A 73 33.37 17.20 15.94
C SER A 73 32.00 17.37 15.31
N VAL A 74 31.03 17.87 16.10
CA VAL A 74 29.67 18.15 15.63
C VAL A 74 29.46 19.66 15.62
N LEU A 75 28.97 20.19 14.51
CA LEU A 75 28.50 21.57 14.40
C LEU A 75 26.99 21.59 14.54
N PHE A 76 26.50 22.45 15.44
CA PHE A 76 25.08 22.77 15.55
C PHE A 76 24.85 24.18 15.00
N ALA A 77 23.87 24.31 14.12
CA ALA A 77 23.42 25.59 13.57
C ALA A 77 21.89 25.59 13.49
N ASP A 78 21.29 26.76 13.70
CA ASP A 78 19.85 26.97 13.64
C ASP A 78 19.54 28.29 12.92
N LEU A 79 18.35 28.36 12.30
CA LEU A 79 17.83 29.55 11.66
C LEU A 79 16.99 30.35 12.65
N SER A 80 17.52 31.48 13.11
CA SER A 80 16.84 32.36 14.05
C SER A 80 15.47 32.82 13.53
N GLY A 81 14.43 32.66 14.34
CA GLY A 81 13.07 33.08 13.98
C GLY A 81 12.34 32.15 13.01
N SER A 82 12.91 30.98 12.68
CA SER A 82 12.24 29.99 11.83
C SER A 82 10.97 29.43 12.47
N THR A 83 10.95 29.20 13.80
CA THR A 83 9.78 28.65 14.49
C THR A 83 8.56 29.57 14.44
N PRO A 84 8.64 30.87 14.83
CA PRO A 84 7.49 31.77 14.68
C PRO A 84 7.06 31.97 13.22
N LEU A 85 7.99 31.87 12.26
CA LEU A 85 7.67 31.97 10.83
C LEU A 85 6.85 30.76 10.37
N ALA A 86 7.24 29.55 10.78
CA ALA A 86 6.55 28.30 10.46
C ALA A 86 5.11 28.25 10.98
N GLU A 87 4.84 28.89 12.12
CA GLU A 87 3.49 28.95 12.69
C GLU A 87 2.50 29.77 11.85
N ARG A 88 2.99 30.68 10.99
CA ARG A 88 2.16 31.59 10.19
C ARG A 88 2.02 31.19 8.72
N LEU A 89 2.89 30.31 8.23
CA LEU A 89 2.92 29.89 6.83
C LEU A 89 2.38 28.47 6.68
N ASP A 90 1.85 28.17 5.50
CA ASP A 90 1.59 26.78 5.13
C ASP A 90 2.92 26.02 4.92
N PRO A 91 2.90 24.67 5.02
CA PRO A 91 4.10 23.85 4.90
C PRO A 91 4.81 23.96 3.55
N GLU A 92 4.08 24.16 2.46
CA GLU A 92 4.63 24.28 1.11
C GLU A 92 5.42 25.58 0.94
N ASP A 93 4.90 26.69 1.46
CA ASP A 93 5.55 28.00 1.45
C ASP A 93 6.77 28.06 2.38
N LEU A 94 6.66 27.51 3.59
CA LEU A 94 7.81 27.39 4.50
C LEU A 94 8.96 26.61 3.86
N ARG A 95 8.67 25.47 3.21
CA ARG A 95 9.69 24.66 2.51
C ARG A 95 10.36 25.43 1.39
N ARG A 96 9.61 26.26 0.65
CA ARG A 96 10.15 27.08 -0.44
C ARG A 96 11.15 28.11 0.11
N ILE A 97 10.85 28.73 1.25
CA ILE A 97 11.75 29.70 1.90
C ILE A 97 12.99 28.99 2.43
N LEU A 98 12.83 27.87 3.15
CA LEU A 98 13.96 27.12 3.71
C LEU A 98 14.90 26.57 2.63
N ALA A 99 14.39 26.24 1.45
CA ALA A 99 15.21 25.77 0.33
C ALA A 99 16.08 26.86 -0.32
N ALA A 100 15.88 28.13 0.01
CA ALA A 100 16.69 29.24 -0.51
C ALA A 100 17.97 29.51 0.30
N PHE A 101 18.16 28.81 1.43
CA PHE A 101 19.29 28.95 2.35
C PHE A 101 19.95 27.59 2.59
#